data_AF-A0A3C1SHQ4-F1
#
_entry.id   AF-A0A3C1SHQ4-F1
#
_cell.length_a   1.000
_cell.length_b   1.000
_cell.length_c   1.000
_cell.angle_alpha   90.00
_cell.angle_beta   90.00
_cell.angle_gamma   90.00
#
_symmetry.space_group_name_H-M   'P 1'
#
loop_
_entity.id
_entity.type
_entity.pdbx_description
1 polymer ?
#
loop_
_entity_poly.entity_id
_entity_poly.type
_entity_poly.pdbx_seq_one_letter_code
_entity_poly.pdbx_strand_id
1 'polypeptide(L)'
;MDAIRTYLESMFAQLPNTEAVKKAKAELSQMMEDKYLELCKEGKSQNEAVGTVIAEFGNLDEIADSLGIGHVVHNEQKAKERKQLTLQQVKDYLSVAGKAAHCTALGVFLCMTCFVFCIIMAAFADVGFVSSSVADALGVCFLFLFVASGVGLFIFSGNIMRPWKFLDTELCSIDVSSAEYVSAQKKAYQPTYNIALTVGVVLCILCVVPVAVVGSLNSSSDFLVTLMAALIFIISGIGVFLLVSSAKKNSSFQKLLLLNDVTTVSGSYGEEEKYNNKSVAVIMSVFWPIVTLVYFIISFATHKWQYTWLIFVVGGIVSMLIKNLCAPSEKEAAYVVNKNQSVHYTNKTVEEIMSVFWPVVTCVYLIWSFLTFDWHITWIIWPIAAI
;
A
#
# COMPACT_ATOMS: atom_id res chain seq x y z
N MET A 1 -45.27 13.64 -28.42
CA MET A 1 -43.91 13.33 -28.91
C MET A 1 -42.85 14.25 -28.31
N ASP A 2 -42.92 15.57 -28.50
CA ASP A 2 -41.86 16.50 -28.01
C ASP A 2 -41.61 16.42 -26.49
N ALA A 3 -42.67 16.20 -25.70
CA ALA A 3 -42.56 16.04 -24.26
C ALA A 3 -41.76 14.78 -23.84
N ILE A 4 -41.96 13.63 -24.51
CA ILE A 4 -41.20 12.39 -24.24
C ILE A 4 -39.73 12.60 -24.59
N ARG A 5 -39.45 13.24 -25.73
CA ARG A 5 -38.07 13.53 -26.15
C ARG A 5 -37.36 14.46 -25.16
N THR A 6 -38.04 15.50 -24.70
CA THR A 6 -37.50 16.46 -23.71
C THR A 6 -37.21 15.77 -22.38
N TYR A 7 -38.11 14.89 -21.94
CA TYR A 7 -37.91 14.10 -20.73
C TYR A 7 -36.70 13.15 -20.86
N LEU A 8 -36.61 12.39 -21.96
CA LEU A 8 -35.49 11.49 -22.25
C LEU A 8 -34.15 12.24 -22.34
N GLU A 9 -34.13 13.44 -22.92
CA GLU A 9 -32.95 14.30 -22.94
C GLU A 9 -32.53 14.73 -21.53
N SER A 10 -33.48 15.13 -20.69
CA SER A 10 -33.21 15.52 -19.29
C SER A 10 -32.66 14.35 -18.46
N MET A 11 -33.15 13.13 -18.71
CA MET A 11 -32.74 11.91 -18.02
C MET A 11 -31.28 11.53 -18.31
N PHE A 12 -30.83 11.71 -19.55
CA PHE A 12 -29.46 11.39 -19.97
C PHE A 12 -28.50 12.58 -19.95
N ALA A 13 -28.96 13.78 -19.59
CA ALA A 13 -28.20 15.04 -19.73
C ALA A 13 -26.86 15.05 -18.99
N GLN A 14 -26.77 14.31 -17.88
CA GLN A 14 -25.59 14.31 -17.01
C GLN A 14 -24.70 13.09 -17.23
N LEU A 15 -25.08 12.12 -18.07
CA LEU A 15 -24.28 10.93 -18.31
C LEU A 15 -23.12 11.20 -19.29
N PRO A 16 -21.98 10.49 -19.14
CA PRO A 16 -20.84 10.64 -20.02
C PRO A 16 -21.19 10.13 -21.42
N ASN A 17 -20.60 10.78 -22.43
CA ASN A 17 -20.88 10.51 -23.85
C ASN A 17 -20.19 9.24 -24.37
N THR A 18 -20.49 8.08 -23.78
CA THR A 18 -19.97 6.77 -24.17
C THR A 18 -20.89 6.08 -25.18
N GLU A 19 -20.36 5.13 -25.96
CA GLU A 19 -21.20 4.38 -26.91
C GLU A 19 -22.31 3.58 -26.21
N ALA A 20 -22.03 3.03 -25.02
CA ALA A 20 -23.01 2.32 -24.21
C ALA A 20 -24.18 3.23 -23.80
N VAL A 21 -23.90 4.45 -23.36
CA VAL A 21 -24.93 5.44 -22.98
C VAL A 21 -25.75 5.89 -24.19
N LYS A 22 -25.12 6.10 -25.35
CA LYS A 22 -25.84 6.43 -26.60
C LYS A 22 -26.78 5.31 -27.02
N LYS A 23 -26.31 4.06 -26.93
CA LYS A 23 -27.09 2.87 -27.28
C LYS A 23 -28.28 2.70 -26.34
N ALA A 24 -28.06 2.79 -25.02
CA ALA A 24 -29.14 2.75 -24.03
C ALA A 24 -30.16 3.87 -24.21
N LYS A 25 -29.72 5.10 -24.54
CA LYS A 25 -30.61 6.22 -24.86
C LYS A 25 -31.48 5.93 -26.08
N ALA A 26 -30.90 5.34 -27.13
CA ALA A 26 -31.64 4.98 -28.34
C ALA A 26 -32.65 3.84 -28.08
N GLU A 27 -32.24 2.81 -27.35
CA GLU A 27 -33.10 1.69 -26.96
C GLU A 27 -34.29 2.16 -26.11
N LEU A 28 -34.04 3.00 -25.08
CA LEU A 28 -35.11 3.54 -24.26
C LEU A 28 -36.04 4.47 -25.06
N SER A 29 -35.48 5.30 -25.95
CA SER A 29 -36.28 6.16 -26.83
C SER A 29 -37.25 5.34 -27.68
N GLN A 30 -36.79 4.24 -28.25
CA GLN A 30 -37.62 3.36 -29.06
C GLN A 30 -38.74 2.71 -28.21
N MET A 31 -38.40 2.18 -27.03
CA MET A 31 -39.40 1.57 -26.13
C MET A 31 -40.48 2.56 -25.70
N MET A 32 -40.10 3.81 -25.39
CA MET A 32 -41.05 4.86 -25.02
C MET A 32 -41.95 5.29 -26.19
N GLU A 33 -41.40 5.34 -27.41
CA GLU A 33 -42.14 5.69 -28.62
C GLU A 33 -43.14 4.60 -29.02
N ASP A 34 -42.72 3.33 -28.98
CA ASP A 34 -43.58 2.17 -29.24
C ASP A 34 -44.76 2.14 -28.27
N LYS A 35 -44.52 2.39 -26.97
CA LYS A 35 -45.57 2.43 -25.95
C LYS A 35 -46.52 3.60 -26.15
N TYR A 36 -46.01 4.78 -26.51
CA TYR A 36 -46.83 5.94 -26.82
C TYR A 36 -47.77 5.67 -28.00
N LEU A 37 -47.29 5.03 -29.06
CA LEU A 37 -48.09 4.69 -30.23
C LEU A 37 -49.16 3.63 -29.93
N GLU A 38 -48.86 2.67 -29.06
CA GLU A 38 -49.83 1.68 -28.56
C GLU A 38 -51.00 2.38 -27.85
N LEU A 39 -50.71 3.26 -26.88
CA LEU A 39 -51.74 3.99 -26.13
C LEU A 39 -52.58 4.92 -27.02
N CYS A 40 -51.98 5.49 -28.07
CA CYS A 40 -52.73 6.26 -29.06
C CYS A 40 -53.71 5.39 -29.87
N LYS A 41 -53.34 4.14 -30.18
CA LYS A 41 -54.21 3.18 -30.88
C LYS A 41 -55.35 2.68 -29.98
N GLU A 42 -55.12 2.60 -28.68
CA GLU A 42 -56.15 2.28 -27.67
C GLU A 42 -57.15 3.44 -27.43
N GLY A 43 -56.95 4.59 -28.08
CA GLY A 43 -57.86 5.74 -28.03
C GLY A 43 -57.58 6.73 -26.90
N LYS A 44 -56.43 6.62 -26.20
CA LYS A 44 -56.03 7.63 -25.21
C LYS A 44 -55.65 8.96 -25.88
N SER A 45 -55.89 10.06 -25.17
CA SER A 45 -55.45 11.37 -25.64
C SER A 45 -53.92 11.48 -25.62
N GLN A 46 -53.34 12.31 -26.51
CA GLN A 46 -51.87 12.45 -26.60
C GLN A 46 -51.24 12.84 -25.26
N ASN A 47 -51.88 13.73 -24.49
CA ASN A 47 -51.35 14.19 -23.21
C ASN A 47 -51.42 13.10 -22.13
N GLU A 48 -52.47 12.28 -22.14
CA GLU A 48 -52.63 11.15 -21.23
C GLU A 48 -51.64 10.01 -21.56
N ALA A 49 -51.43 9.75 -22.86
CA ALA A 49 -50.46 8.77 -23.33
C ALA A 49 -49.03 9.17 -22.91
N VAL A 50 -48.65 10.44 -23.07
CA VAL A 50 -47.34 10.95 -22.60
C VAL A 50 -47.17 10.77 -21.09
N GLY A 51 -48.17 11.17 -20.30
CA GLY A 51 -48.11 11.03 -18.84
C GLY A 51 -48.00 9.58 -18.38
N THR A 52 -48.70 8.67 -19.05
CA THR A 52 -48.64 7.22 -18.76
C THR A 52 -47.26 6.65 -19.06
N VAL A 53 -46.66 6.97 -20.22
CA VAL A 53 -45.32 6.48 -20.60
C VAL A 53 -44.26 6.98 -19.61
N ILE A 54 -44.30 8.26 -19.21
CA ILE A 54 -43.34 8.79 -18.22
C ILE A 54 -43.48 8.09 -16.86
N ALA A 55 -44.71 7.77 -16.43
CA ALA A 55 -44.94 7.07 -15.17
C ALA A 55 -44.51 5.60 -15.20
N GLU A 56 -44.62 4.92 -16.34
CA GLU A 56 -44.33 3.48 -16.50
C GLU A 56 -42.83 3.19 -16.55
N PHE A 57 -42.04 4.05 -17.21
CA PHE A 57 -40.59 3.88 -17.31
C PHE A 57 -39.80 4.45 -16.13
N GLY A 58 -40.43 5.28 -15.28
CA GLY A 58 -39.84 5.74 -14.02
C GLY A 58 -38.54 6.55 -14.20
N ASN A 59 -37.69 6.53 -13.18
CA ASN A 59 -36.38 7.21 -13.20
C ASN A 59 -35.29 6.28 -13.78
N LEU A 60 -34.21 6.88 -14.29
CA LEU A 60 -33.09 6.17 -14.91
C LEU A 60 -32.48 5.10 -13.99
N ASP A 61 -32.48 5.32 -12.68
CA ASP A 61 -31.94 4.39 -11.68
C ASP A 61 -32.64 3.02 -11.68
N GLU A 62 -33.94 2.97 -12.01
CA GLU A 62 -34.74 1.73 -12.01
C GLU A 62 -34.49 0.88 -13.26
N ILE A 63 -34.12 1.53 -14.37
CA ILE A 63 -33.95 0.90 -15.69
C ILE A 63 -32.49 0.84 -16.16
N ALA A 64 -31.54 1.44 -15.43
CA ALA A 64 -30.13 1.47 -15.82
C ALA A 64 -29.51 0.06 -15.89
N ASP A 65 -29.86 -0.82 -14.95
CA ASP A 65 -29.36 -2.19 -14.89
C ASP A 65 -29.90 -3.04 -16.05
N SER A 66 -31.17 -2.87 -16.42
CA SER A 66 -31.77 -3.57 -17.56
C SER A 66 -31.24 -3.08 -18.91
N LEU A 67 -30.85 -1.81 -19.00
CA LEU A 67 -30.20 -1.20 -20.17
C LEU A 67 -28.69 -1.45 -20.24
N GLY A 68 -28.09 -2.16 -19.27
CA GLY A 68 -26.66 -2.46 -19.24
C GLY A 68 -25.76 -1.25 -18.91
N ILE A 69 -26.33 -0.12 -18.52
CA ILE A 69 -25.62 1.11 -18.14
C ILE A 69 -25.60 1.36 -16.61
N GLY A 70 -26.07 0.39 -15.82
CA GLY A 70 -26.10 0.46 -14.35
C GLY A 70 -24.78 0.93 -13.75
N HIS A 71 -23.66 0.42 -14.26
CA HIS A 71 -22.31 0.81 -13.85
C HIS A 71 -21.97 2.28 -14.17
N VAL A 72 -22.46 2.84 -15.27
CA VAL A 72 -22.22 4.24 -15.66
C VAL A 72 -23.03 5.19 -14.78
N VAL A 73 -24.31 4.85 -14.57
CA VAL A 73 -25.24 5.66 -13.75
C VAL A 73 -24.78 5.67 -12.29
N HIS A 74 -24.42 4.51 -11.74
CA HIS A 74 -23.88 4.40 -10.39
C HIS A 74 -22.51 5.10 -10.24
N ASN A 75 -21.65 5.06 -11.27
CA ASN A 75 -20.37 5.77 -11.22
C ASN A 75 -20.55 7.30 -11.30
N GLU A 76 -21.52 7.78 -12.07
CA GLU A 76 -21.92 9.19 -12.15
C GLU A 76 -22.51 9.70 -10.82
N GLN A 77 -23.35 8.90 -10.18
CA GLN A 77 -23.85 9.21 -8.83
C GLN A 77 -22.71 9.24 -7.81
N LYS A 78 -21.82 8.24 -7.81
CA LYS A 78 -20.61 8.25 -6.98
C LYS A 78 -19.65 9.39 -7.32
N ALA A 79 -19.65 9.88 -8.56
CA ALA A 79 -18.85 11.04 -8.97
C ALA A 79 -19.41 12.35 -8.37
N LYS A 80 -20.74 12.47 -8.27
CA LYS A 80 -21.40 13.63 -7.62
C LYS A 80 -21.21 13.66 -6.12
N GLU A 81 -21.03 12.51 -5.48
CA GLU A 81 -20.76 12.40 -4.04
C GLU A 81 -19.28 12.64 -3.68
N ARG A 82 -18.39 12.85 -4.67
CA ARG A 82 -16.97 13.07 -4.38
C ARG A 82 -16.73 14.42 -3.72
N LYS A 83 -16.01 14.38 -2.61
CA LYS A 83 -15.45 15.58 -2.00
C LYS A 83 -14.34 16.14 -2.89
N GLN A 84 -14.60 17.29 -3.51
CA GLN A 84 -13.57 17.99 -4.27
C GLN A 84 -12.55 18.66 -3.35
N LEU A 85 -11.27 18.38 -3.60
CA LEU A 85 -10.17 19.08 -2.95
C LEU A 85 -9.86 20.38 -3.67
N THR A 86 -9.68 21.45 -2.90
CA THR A 86 -9.20 22.73 -3.41
C THR A 86 -7.69 22.70 -3.65
N LEU A 87 -7.21 23.55 -4.58
CA LEU A 87 -5.78 23.73 -4.84
C LEU A 87 -4.97 24.06 -3.57
N GLN A 88 -5.55 24.79 -2.62
CA GLN A 88 -4.89 25.10 -1.35
C GLN A 88 -4.69 23.85 -0.50
N GLN A 89 -5.73 23.01 -0.37
CA GLN A 89 -5.63 21.73 0.35
C GLN A 89 -4.62 20.79 -0.29
N VAL A 90 -4.54 20.77 -1.63
CA VAL A 90 -3.53 19.98 -2.37
C VAL A 90 -2.11 20.43 -2.02
N LYS A 91 -1.85 21.74 -1.97
CA LYS A 91 -0.55 22.30 -1.58
C LYS A 91 -0.21 21.99 -0.13
N ASP A 92 -1.18 22.16 0.77
CA ASP A 92 -1.01 21.90 2.19
C ASP A 92 -0.69 20.43 2.44
N TYR A 93 -1.42 19.51 1.79
CA TYR A 93 -1.15 18.07 1.83
C TYR A 93 0.27 17.75 1.37
N LEU A 94 0.71 18.27 0.22
CA LEU A 94 2.04 18.00 -0.31
C LEU A 94 3.15 18.50 0.63
N SER A 95 2.95 19.65 1.26
CA SER A 95 3.90 20.19 2.24
C SER A 95 4.00 19.33 3.49
N VAL A 96 2.87 18.85 4.01
CA VAL A 96 2.78 18.00 5.20
C VAL A 96 3.32 16.61 4.92
N ALA A 97 2.94 16.02 3.78
CA ALA A 97 3.45 14.73 3.33
C ALA A 97 4.97 14.75 3.12
N GLY A 98 5.51 15.86 2.62
CA GLY A 98 6.96 16.07 2.51
C GLY A 98 7.67 16.05 3.87
N LYS A 99 7.13 16.75 4.88
CA LYS A 99 7.68 16.74 6.25
C LYS A 99 7.57 15.35 6.90
N ALA A 100 6.43 14.69 6.74
CA ALA A 100 6.20 13.33 7.21
C ALA A 100 7.18 12.32 6.57
N ALA A 101 7.47 12.46 5.28
CA ALA A 101 8.44 11.63 4.58
C ALA A 101 9.84 11.72 5.20
N HIS A 102 10.33 12.94 5.49
CA HIS A 102 11.62 13.15 6.13
C HIS A 102 11.63 12.66 7.57
N CYS A 103 10.54 12.87 8.31
CA CYS A 103 10.41 12.38 9.68
C CYS A 103 10.45 10.85 9.74
N THR A 104 9.74 10.16 8.83
CA THR A 104 9.84 8.70 8.71
C THR A 104 11.27 8.28 8.34
N ALA A 105 11.88 8.90 7.33
CA ALA A 105 13.22 8.52 6.89
C ALA A 105 14.26 8.70 8.00
N LEU A 106 14.16 9.79 8.78
CA LEU A 106 15.02 10.05 9.93
C LEU A 106 14.81 9.02 11.05
N GLY A 107 13.56 8.58 11.27
CA GLY A 107 13.26 7.49 12.19
C GLY A 107 13.96 6.19 11.79
N VAL A 108 13.88 5.80 10.51
CA VAL A 108 14.59 4.62 9.99
C VAL A 108 16.10 4.76 10.13
N PHE A 109 16.65 5.94 9.83
CA PHE A 109 18.08 6.23 9.99
C PHE A 109 18.56 6.05 11.44
N LEU A 110 17.82 6.58 12.42
CA LEU A 110 18.13 6.42 13.84
C LEU A 110 18.04 4.96 14.28
N CYS A 111 17.05 4.21 13.77
CA CYS A 111 16.94 2.78 14.04
C CYS A 111 18.09 1.96 13.44
N MET A 112 18.64 2.35 12.28
CA MET A 112 19.80 1.67 11.70
C MET A 112 21.11 2.03 12.43
N THR A 113 21.23 3.27 12.88
CA THR A 113 22.44 3.78 13.53
C THR A 113 22.51 3.46 15.02
N CYS A 114 21.49 2.85 15.62
CA CYS A 114 21.47 2.52 17.05
C CYS A 114 22.62 1.59 17.46
N PHE A 115 23.07 0.68 16.58
CA PHE A 115 24.17 -0.25 16.85
C PHE A 115 25.56 0.39 16.74
N VAL A 116 25.68 1.54 16.07
CA VAL A 116 26.95 2.24 15.85
C VAL A 116 27.61 2.57 17.18
N PHE A 117 26.83 3.06 18.14
CA PHE A 117 27.36 3.46 19.44
C PHE A 117 27.83 2.26 20.26
N CYS A 118 27.12 1.12 20.20
CA CYS A 118 27.56 -0.13 20.83
C CYS A 118 28.90 -0.60 20.27
N ILE A 119 29.05 -0.61 18.94
CA ILE A 119 30.27 -1.08 18.27
C ILE A 119 31.46 -0.16 18.62
N ILE A 120 31.25 1.16 18.62
CA ILE A 120 32.30 2.11 18.97
C ILE A 120 32.71 1.96 20.44
N MET A 121 31.77 1.85 21.36
CA MET A 121 32.08 1.68 22.79
C MET A 121 32.81 0.38 23.07
N ALA A 122 32.43 -0.72 22.40
CA ALA A 122 33.16 -1.99 22.49
C ALA A 122 34.63 -1.83 22.03
N ALA A 123 34.85 -1.15 20.90
CA ALA A 123 36.21 -0.89 20.41
C ALA A 123 37.06 -0.08 21.41
N PHE A 124 36.47 0.91 22.08
CA PHE A 124 37.16 1.68 23.12
C PHE A 124 37.46 0.86 24.38
N ALA A 125 36.63 -0.13 24.70
CA ALA A 125 36.90 -1.04 25.81
C ALA A 125 38.08 -1.97 25.51
N ASP A 126 38.17 -2.49 24.29
CA ASP A 126 39.24 -3.40 23.87
C ASP A 126 40.63 -2.76 23.93
N VAL A 127 40.72 -1.45 23.68
CA VAL A 127 41.98 -0.67 23.80
C VAL A 127 42.25 -0.16 25.23
N GLY A 128 41.39 -0.50 26.19
CA GLY A 128 41.56 -0.15 27.61
C GLY A 128 41.21 1.30 27.97
N PHE A 129 40.51 2.03 27.10
CA PHE A 129 40.10 3.42 27.38
C PHE A 129 38.93 3.49 28.38
N VAL A 130 38.05 2.49 28.36
CA VAL A 130 36.89 2.36 29.25
C VAL A 130 36.80 0.92 29.75
N SER A 131 36.35 0.70 30.99
CA SER A 131 36.07 -0.66 31.47
C SER A 131 34.92 -1.29 30.68
N SER A 132 35.02 -2.59 30.35
CA SER A 132 33.99 -3.31 29.56
C SER A 132 32.58 -3.14 30.11
N SER A 133 32.40 -3.21 31.44
CA SER A 133 31.08 -3.03 32.07
C SER A 133 30.45 -1.66 31.83
N VAL A 134 31.27 -0.59 31.78
CA VAL A 134 30.79 0.77 31.52
C VAL A 134 30.50 0.95 30.04
N ALA A 135 31.34 0.40 29.15
CA ALA A 135 31.12 0.43 27.71
C ALA A 135 29.82 -0.28 27.31
N ASP A 136 29.56 -1.45 27.88
CA ASP A 136 28.32 -2.20 27.64
C ASP A 136 27.09 -1.42 28.12
N ALA A 137 27.15 -0.86 29.33
CA ALA A 137 26.05 -0.08 29.90
C ALA A 137 25.75 1.17 29.04
N LEU A 138 26.77 1.93 28.66
CA LEU A 138 26.60 3.10 27.79
C LEU A 138 26.11 2.71 26.39
N GLY A 139 26.65 1.63 25.83
CA GLY A 139 26.23 1.04 24.55
C GLY A 139 24.72 0.81 24.53
N VAL A 140 24.21 0.07 25.51
CA VAL A 140 22.79 -0.26 25.64
C VAL A 140 21.94 0.98 25.89
N CYS A 141 22.39 1.92 26.72
CA CYS A 141 21.66 3.17 26.96
C CYS A 141 21.42 3.97 25.67
N PHE A 142 22.45 4.14 24.84
CA PHE A 142 22.32 4.88 23.57
C PHE A 142 21.50 4.12 22.53
N LEU A 143 21.59 2.78 22.50
CA LEU A 143 20.74 1.95 21.64
C LEU A 143 19.26 2.25 21.90
N PHE A 144 18.83 2.19 23.17
CA PHE A 144 17.44 2.48 23.53
C PHE A 144 17.04 3.93 23.28
N LEU A 145 17.95 4.89 23.46
CA LEU A 145 17.68 6.31 23.17
C LEU A 145 17.42 6.54 21.67
N PHE A 146 18.22 5.93 20.80
CA PHE A 146 18.05 6.04 19.35
C PHE A 146 16.77 5.34 18.88
N VAL A 147 16.48 4.15 19.40
CA VAL A 147 15.25 3.43 19.09
C VAL A 147 14.02 4.21 19.56
N ALA A 148 14.02 4.72 20.79
CA ALA A 148 12.93 5.53 21.33
C ALA A 148 12.70 6.80 20.49
N SER A 149 13.78 7.46 20.08
CA SER A 149 13.73 8.63 19.19
C SER A 149 13.17 8.27 17.81
N GLY A 150 13.60 7.14 17.24
CA GLY A 150 13.10 6.65 15.94
C GLY A 150 11.60 6.34 15.96
N VAL A 151 11.13 5.62 17.00
CA VAL A 151 9.71 5.35 17.21
C VAL A 151 8.92 6.65 17.44
N GLY A 152 9.46 7.59 18.21
CA GLY A 152 8.87 8.91 18.41
C GLY A 152 8.66 9.68 17.10
N LEU A 153 9.63 9.63 16.18
CA LEU A 153 9.50 10.21 14.84
C LEU A 153 8.44 9.50 13.99
N PHE A 154 8.31 8.17 14.07
CA PHE A 154 7.23 7.46 13.38
C PHE A 154 5.85 7.86 13.88
N ILE A 155 5.68 7.97 15.20
CA ILE A 155 4.42 8.43 15.82
C ILE A 155 4.12 9.87 15.39
N PHE A 156 5.11 10.76 15.44
CA PHE A 156 4.95 12.15 15.03
C PHE A 156 4.59 12.26 13.53
N SER A 157 5.28 11.50 12.68
CA SER A 157 4.97 11.41 11.25
C SER A 157 3.57 10.85 10.97
N GLY A 158 3.09 9.91 11.79
CA GLY A 158 1.71 9.40 11.69
C GLY A 158 0.70 10.46 12.11
N ASN A 159 0.96 11.17 13.21
CA ASN A 159 0.06 12.18 13.75
C ASN A 159 -0.08 13.40 12.83
N ILE A 160 1.01 13.87 12.21
CA ILE A 160 0.95 14.98 11.25
C ILE A 160 0.15 14.61 9.98
N MET A 161 0.13 13.33 9.61
CA MET A 161 -0.68 12.82 8.49
C MET A 161 -2.12 12.46 8.87
N ARG A 162 -2.44 12.37 10.17
CA ARG A 162 -3.76 11.97 10.68
C ARG A 162 -4.92 12.82 10.12
N PRO A 163 -4.82 14.17 10.03
CA PRO A 163 -5.88 14.98 9.45
C PRO A 163 -6.13 14.71 7.97
N TRP A 164 -5.20 14.07 7.28
CA TRP A 164 -5.28 13.73 5.85
C TRP A 164 -5.70 12.28 5.61
N LYS A 165 -6.03 11.51 6.66
CA LYS A 165 -6.50 10.13 6.56
C LYS A 165 -7.84 10.04 5.79
N PHE A 166 -8.62 11.13 5.72
CA PHE A 166 -9.84 11.16 4.90
C PHE A 166 -9.57 10.91 3.42
N LEU A 167 -8.36 11.22 2.94
CA LEU A 167 -7.96 10.88 1.58
C LEU A 167 -7.90 9.36 1.37
N ASP A 168 -7.80 8.55 2.42
CA ASP A 168 -7.80 7.07 2.34
C ASP A 168 -9.17 6.44 2.63
N THR A 169 -10.18 7.23 2.96
CA THR A 169 -11.48 6.70 3.42
C THR A 169 -12.65 7.27 2.65
N GLU A 170 -12.53 8.49 2.14
CA GLU A 170 -13.59 9.20 1.42
C GLU A 170 -13.33 9.17 -0.10
N LEU A 171 -14.41 9.15 -0.87
CA LEU A 171 -14.35 9.39 -2.31
C LEU A 171 -13.97 10.86 -2.54
N CYS A 172 -12.74 11.12 -2.96
CA CYS A 172 -12.23 12.45 -3.25
C CYS A 172 -11.91 12.59 -4.74
N SER A 173 -11.94 13.82 -5.24
CA SER A 173 -11.49 14.17 -6.60
C SER A 173 -10.74 15.50 -6.57
N ILE A 174 -9.87 15.72 -7.54
CA ILE A 174 -9.17 16.99 -7.72
C ILE A 174 -9.61 17.64 -9.04
N ASP A 175 -9.71 18.97 -9.04
CA ASP A 175 -9.98 19.72 -10.26
C ASP A 175 -8.81 19.61 -11.26
N VAL A 176 -9.07 19.94 -12.53
CA VAL A 176 -8.08 19.85 -13.61
C VAL A 176 -6.86 20.72 -13.32
N SER A 177 -7.04 21.94 -12.81
CA SER A 177 -5.93 22.84 -12.49
C SER A 177 -5.07 22.31 -11.33
N SER A 178 -5.68 21.69 -10.32
CA SER A 178 -4.97 20.99 -9.25
C SER A 178 -4.20 19.77 -9.76
N ALA A 179 -4.78 18.98 -10.66
CA ALA A 179 -4.10 17.82 -11.27
C ALA A 179 -2.89 18.25 -12.11
N GLU A 180 -3.02 19.31 -12.91
CA GLU A 180 -1.93 19.90 -13.66
C GLU A 180 -0.81 20.40 -12.74
N TYR A 181 -1.16 21.10 -11.65
CA TYR A 181 -0.19 21.56 -10.66
C TYR A 181 0.60 20.40 -10.02
N VAL A 182 -0.08 19.32 -9.61
CA VAL A 182 0.55 18.14 -9.01
C VAL A 182 1.44 17.42 -10.04
N SER A 183 0.98 17.28 -11.29
CA SER A 183 1.75 16.68 -12.37
C SER A 183 3.02 17.48 -12.67
N ALA A 184 2.93 18.81 -12.73
CA ALA A 184 4.08 19.70 -12.91
C ALA A 184 5.09 19.58 -11.75
N GLN A 185 4.62 19.58 -10.50
CA GLN A 185 5.46 19.35 -9.31
C GLN A 185 6.15 17.98 -9.32
N LYS A 186 5.41 16.91 -9.67
CA LYS A 186 5.97 15.56 -9.79
C LYS A 186 7.06 15.49 -10.85
N LYS A 187 6.83 16.12 -12.01
CA LYS A 187 7.81 16.20 -13.10
C LYS A 187 9.05 16.99 -12.70
N ALA A 188 8.89 18.08 -11.94
CA ALA A 188 10.01 18.84 -11.38
C ALA A 188 10.80 18.04 -10.32
N TYR A 189 10.13 17.15 -9.57
CA TYR A 189 10.75 16.33 -8.54
C TYR A 189 11.42 15.03 -9.06
N GLN A 190 11.01 14.53 -10.23
CA GLN A 190 11.59 13.34 -10.88
C GLN A 190 13.13 13.28 -10.90
N PRO A 191 13.88 14.32 -11.32
CA PRO A 191 15.34 14.27 -11.29
C PRO A 191 15.88 14.09 -9.87
N THR A 192 15.31 14.78 -8.86
CA THR A 192 15.70 14.61 -7.45
C THR A 192 15.41 13.20 -6.95
N TYR A 193 14.25 12.64 -7.30
CA TYR A 193 13.90 11.25 -6.96
C TYR A 193 14.90 10.24 -7.56
N ASN A 194 15.21 10.37 -8.85
CA ASN A 194 16.13 9.46 -9.53
C ASN A 194 17.58 9.57 -9.00
N ILE A 195 18.03 10.78 -8.67
CA ILE A 195 19.34 11.01 -8.03
C ILE A 195 19.36 10.38 -6.63
N ALA A 196 18.35 10.64 -5.80
CA ALA A 196 18.27 10.08 -4.44
C ALA A 196 18.19 8.54 -4.47
N LEU A 197 17.45 7.97 -5.42
CA LEU A 197 17.37 6.53 -5.66
C LEU A 197 18.75 5.95 -6.03
N THR A 198 19.41 6.54 -7.02
CA THR A 198 20.70 6.07 -7.52
C THR A 198 21.78 6.19 -6.45
N VAL A 199 21.91 7.36 -5.83
CA VAL A 199 22.90 7.61 -4.76
C VAL A 199 22.62 6.73 -3.55
N GLY A 200 21.34 6.58 -3.16
CA GLY A 200 20.95 5.74 -2.04
C GLY A 200 21.34 4.27 -2.24
N VAL A 201 21.05 3.70 -3.41
CA VAL A 201 21.43 2.32 -3.75
C VAL A 201 22.95 2.16 -3.81
N VAL A 202 23.65 3.11 -4.45
CA VAL A 202 25.13 3.08 -4.54
C VAL A 202 25.77 3.13 -3.16
N LEU A 203 25.29 3.99 -2.25
CA LEU A 203 25.79 4.05 -0.86
C LEU A 203 25.56 2.74 -0.09
N CYS A 204 24.39 2.11 -0.26
CA CYS A 204 24.08 0.83 0.38
C CYS A 204 24.97 -0.32 -0.14
N ILE A 205 25.41 -0.28 -1.40
CA ILE A 205 26.32 -1.30 -1.96
C ILE A 205 27.76 -1.01 -1.56
N LEU A 206 28.20 0.25 -1.64
CA LEU A 206 29.58 0.65 -1.38
C LEU A 206 29.93 0.72 0.11
N CYS A 207 28.96 0.66 1.03
CA CYS A 207 29.23 0.75 2.47
C CYS A 207 30.18 -0.35 2.99
N VAL A 208 30.26 -1.50 2.31
CA VAL A 208 31.12 -2.64 2.70
C VAL A 208 32.58 -2.44 2.25
N VAL A 209 32.83 -1.61 1.23
CA VAL A 209 34.16 -1.45 0.63
C VAL A 209 35.20 -0.93 1.64
N PRO A 210 34.93 0.13 2.44
CA PRO A 210 35.90 0.60 3.42
C PRO A 210 36.35 -0.47 4.42
N VAL A 211 35.43 -1.34 4.86
CA VAL A 211 35.74 -2.41 5.81
C VAL A 211 36.59 -3.50 5.17
N ALA A 212 36.26 -3.90 3.94
CA ALA A 212 37.01 -4.90 3.21
C ALA A 212 38.44 -4.43 2.91
N VAL A 213 38.62 -3.16 2.51
CA VAL A 213 39.94 -2.58 2.25
C VAL A 213 40.78 -2.57 3.52
N VAL A 214 40.26 -2.05 4.63
CA VAL A 214 41.02 -1.98 5.89
C VAL A 214 41.36 -3.37 6.44
N GLY A 215 40.44 -4.33 6.34
CA GLY A 215 40.69 -5.72 6.72
C GLY A 215 41.79 -6.40 5.88
N SER A 216 41.94 -6.02 4.61
CA SER A 216 42.96 -6.59 3.72
C SER A 216 44.37 -6.01 3.92
N LEU A 217 44.48 -4.79 4.46
CA LEU A 217 45.76 -4.08 4.60
C LEU A 217 46.64 -4.62 5.75
N ASN A 218 46.23 -5.72 6.39
CA ASN A 218 46.95 -6.37 7.50
C ASN A 218 47.32 -5.38 8.62
N SER A 219 46.49 -4.34 8.80
CA SER A 219 46.61 -3.38 9.88
C SER A 219 46.37 -4.12 11.19
N SER A 220 47.40 -4.21 12.03
CA SER A 220 47.45 -4.99 13.27
C SER A 220 46.51 -4.50 14.39
N SER A 221 45.57 -3.61 14.09
CA SER A 221 44.66 -3.00 15.06
C SER A 221 43.22 -3.42 14.81
N ASP A 222 42.76 -4.43 15.57
CA ASP A 222 41.35 -4.86 15.63
C ASP A 222 40.39 -3.68 15.89
N PHE A 223 40.89 -2.64 16.57
CA PHE A 223 40.21 -1.35 16.77
C PHE A 223 39.78 -0.69 15.45
N LEU A 224 40.67 -0.59 14.46
CA LEU A 224 40.36 0.08 13.18
C LEU A 224 39.32 -0.72 12.40
N VAL A 225 39.43 -2.05 12.36
CA VAL A 225 38.46 -2.91 11.69
C VAL A 225 37.07 -2.74 12.31
N THR A 226 36.98 -2.69 13.63
CA THR A 226 35.73 -2.49 14.37
C THR A 226 35.10 -1.12 14.12
N LEU A 227 35.91 -0.06 14.06
CA LEU A 227 35.44 1.28 13.71
C LEU A 227 34.90 1.34 12.27
N MET A 228 35.55 0.65 11.33
CA MET A 228 35.08 0.57 9.95
C MET A 228 33.76 -0.21 9.86
N ALA A 229 33.58 -1.25 10.68
CA ALA A 229 32.29 -1.96 10.77
C ALA A 229 31.15 -1.03 11.23
N ALA A 230 31.41 -0.09 12.15
CA ALA A 230 30.42 0.91 12.55
C ALA A 230 30.05 1.87 11.41
N LEU A 231 31.00 2.22 10.52
CA LEU A 231 30.73 3.07 9.35
C LEU A 231 29.76 2.44 8.35
N ILE A 232 29.68 1.10 8.27
CA ILE A 232 28.70 0.42 7.41
C ILE A 232 27.30 0.93 7.71
N PHE A 233 26.91 0.90 8.99
CA PHE A 233 25.58 1.29 9.43
C PHE A 233 25.27 2.76 9.16
N ILE A 234 26.27 3.64 9.29
CA ILE A 234 26.11 5.08 8.99
C ILE A 234 25.91 5.28 7.49
N ILE A 235 26.77 4.72 6.65
CA ILE A 235 26.71 4.88 5.18
C ILE A 235 25.43 4.25 4.63
N SER A 236 25.10 3.02 5.04
CA SER A 236 23.84 2.38 4.65
C SER A 236 22.63 3.13 5.19
N GLY A 237 22.72 3.69 6.40
CA GLY A 237 21.66 4.51 6.98
C GLY A 237 21.38 5.75 6.14
N ILE A 238 22.41 6.49 5.70
CA ILE A 238 22.26 7.65 4.81
C ILE A 238 21.63 7.22 3.49
N GLY A 239 22.06 6.08 2.95
CA GLY A 239 21.47 5.50 1.74
C GLY A 239 19.97 5.25 1.90
N VAL A 240 19.58 4.54 2.95
CA VAL A 240 18.17 4.23 3.26
C VAL A 240 17.36 5.50 3.55
N PHE A 241 17.93 6.51 4.22
CA PHE A 241 17.27 7.81 4.43
C PHE A 241 16.88 8.47 3.10
N LEU A 242 17.79 8.51 2.13
CA LEU A 242 17.52 9.06 0.80
C LEU A 242 16.43 8.27 0.06
N LEU A 243 16.47 6.94 0.15
CA LEU A 243 15.48 6.06 -0.46
C LEU A 243 14.07 6.27 0.13
N VAL A 244 13.94 6.23 1.46
CA VAL A 244 12.65 6.35 2.14
C VAL A 244 12.04 7.74 1.95
N SER A 245 12.84 8.80 2.13
CA SER A 245 12.35 10.19 2.00
C SER A 245 11.88 10.49 0.58
N SER A 246 12.64 10.05 -0.43
CA SER A 246 12.31 10.30 -1.83
C SER A 246 11.15 9.46 -2.32
N ALA A 247 11.08 8.19 -1.92
CA ALA A 247 9.97 7.30 -2.25
C ALA A 247 8.65 7.81 -1.68
N LYS A 248 8.60 8.12 -0.37
CA LYS A 248 7.37 8.62 0.27
C LYS A 248 6.87 9.93 -0.35
N LYS A 249 7.77 10.84 -0.71
CA LYS A 249 7.41 12.09 -1.40
C LYS A 249 6.89 11.83 -2.83
N ASN A 250 7.47 10.88 -3.55
CA ASN A 250 6.94 10.49 -4.87
C ASN A 250 5.55 9.84 -4.77
N SER A 251 5.33 9.01 -3.74
CA SER A 251 4.04 8.36 -3.47
C SER A 251 2.93 9.37 -3.15
N SER A 252 3.22 10.49 -2.48
CA SER A 252 2.19 11.50 -2.19
C SER A 252 1.68 12.20 -3.47
N PHE A 253 2.56 12.46 -4.45
CA PHE A 253 2.13 12.95 -5.76
C PHE A 253 1.28 11.93 -6.51
N GLN A 254 1.68 10.66 -6.51
CA GLN A 254 0.91 9.59 -7.13
C GLN A 254 -0.48 9.45 -6.51
N LYS A 255 -0.56 9.49 -5.18
CA LYS A 255 -1.83 9.40 -4.45
C LYS A 255 -2.82 10.48 -4.87
N LEU A 256 -2.38 11.74 -5.00
CA LEU A 256 -3.26 12.83 -5.45
C LEU A 256 -3.70 12.64 -6.91
N LEU A 257 -2.79 12.26 -7.81
CA LEU A 257 -3.13 12.05 -9.22
C LEU A 257 -4.11 10.88 -9.42
N LEU A 258 -4.06 9.87 -8.54
CA LEU A 258 -4.98 8.74 -8.57
C LEU A 258 -6.38 9.10 -8.08
N LEU A 259 -6.60 10.21 -7.37
CA LEU A 259 -7.95 10.60 -6.90
C LEU A 259 -8.97 10.80 -8.04
N ASN A 260 -8.51 11.09 -9.26
CA ASN A 260 -9.39 11.25 -10.41
C ASN A 260 -9.70 9.93 -11.13
N ASP A 261 -9.11 8.81 -10.73
CA ASP A 261 -9.56 7.51 -11.23
C ASP A 261 -10.93 7.18 -10.60
N VAL A 262 -11.88 6.83 -11.46
CA VAL A 262 -13.28 6.60 -11.06
C VAL A 262 -13.37 5.35 -10.15
N THR A 263 -12.41 4.44 -10.25
CA THR A 263 -12.36 3.18 -9.50
C THR A 263 -11.71 3.28 -8.11
N THR A 264 -11.03 4.39 -7.81
CA THR A 264 -10.26 4.53 -6.57
C THR A 264 -10.99 5.43 -5.57
N VAL A 265 -11.77 4.83 -4.67
CA VAL A 265 -11.79 5.32 -3.29
C VAL A 265 -10.33 5.17 -2.87
N SER A 266 -9.58 6.25 -2.68
CA SER A 266 -8.18 6.11 -2.29
C SER A 266 -8.17 5.26 -1.02
N GLY A 267 -7.52 4.10 -1.13
CA GLY A 267 -7.89 2.88 -0.42
C GLY A 267 -7.22 1.67 -1.04
N SER A 268 -5.94 1.82 -1.41
CA SER A 268 -5.03 0.68 -1.68
C SER A 268 -4.38 0.20 -0.37
N TYR A 269 -5.17 0.07 0.69
CA TYR A 269 -4.81 -0.65 1.90
C TYR A 269 -6.02 -1.51 2.27
N GLY A 270 -5.84 -2.83 2.31
CA GLY A 270 -6.94 -3.77 2.49
C GLY A 270 -7.43 -4.31 1.16
N GLU A 271 -6.51 -4.82 0.37
CA GLU A 271 -6.89 -5.50 -0.85
C GLU A 271 -7.40 -6.91 -0.42
N GLU A 272 -8.66 -7.26 -0.72
CA GLU A 272 -9.18 -8.65 -0.73
C GLU A 272 -9.00 -9.29 -2.12
N GLU A 273 -8.18 -10.35 -2.24
CA GLU A 273 -8.05 -11.19 -3.46
C GLU A 273 -9.43 -11.53 -4.02
N LYS A 274 -9.88 -10.77 -5.02
CA LYS A 274 -11.13 -11.06 -5.72
C LYS A 274 -10.84 -12.17 -6.70
N TYR A 275 -10.73 -13.39 -6.16
CA TYR A 275 -10.65 -14.60 -6.95
C TYR A 275 -11.88 -14.68 -7.85
N ASN A 276 -11.65 -14.59 -9.16
CA ASN A 276 -12.73 -14.71 -10.14
C ASN A 276 -13.42 -16.10 -10.06
N ASN A 277 -12.75 -17.07 -9.45
CA ASN A 277 -13.28 -18.40 -9.15
C ASN A 277 -13.20 -18.71 -7.65
N LYS A 278 -14.37 -18.89 -7.03
CA LYS A 278 -14.54 -19.22 -5.60
C LYS A 278 -13.68 -20.41 -5.15
N SER A 279 -13.38 -21.33 -6.06
CA SER A 279 -12.56 -22.52 -5.78
C SER A 279 -11.09 -22.18 -5.52
N VAL A 280 -10.52 -21.19 -6.22
CA VAL A 280 -9.11 -20.79 -6.06
C VAL A 280 -8.91 -20.06 -4.73
N ALA A 281 -9.91 -19.26 -4.33
CA ALA A 281 -9.91 -18.60 -3.02
C ALA A 281 -9.82 -19.59 -1.87
N VAL A 282 -10.61 -20.66 -1.95
CA VAL A 282 -10.65 -21.72 -0.94
C VAL A 282 -9.35 -22.52 -0.93
N ILE A 283 -8.77 -22.79 -2.11
CA ILE A 283 -7.49 -23.50 -2.19
C ILE A 283 -6.37 -22.66 -1.56
N MET A 284 -6.32 -21.36 -1.86
CA MET A 284 -5.25 -20.48 -1.37
C MET A 284 -5.36 -20.12 0.10
N SER A 285 -6.59 -19.98 0.63
CA SER A 285 -6.79 -19.75 2.06
C SER A 285 -6.30 -20.91 2.92
N VAL A 286 -6.29 -22.12 2.38
CA VAL A 286 -5.83 -23.34 3.07
C VAL A 286 -4.37 -23.68 2.71
N PHE A 287 -3.85 -23.18 1.59
CA PHE A 287 -2.51 -23.49 1.10
C PHE A 287 -1.38 -23.13 2.07
N TRP A 288 -1.31 -21.88 2.54
CA TRP A 288 -0.24 -21.44 3.45
C TRP A 288 -0.27 -22.15 4.81
N PRO A 289 -1.44 -22.33 5.45
CA PRO A 289 -1.55 -23.18 6.65
C PRO A 289 -1.08 -24.63 6.45
N ILE A 290 -1.29 -25.22 5.26
CA ILE A 290 -0.77 -26.56 4.95
C ILE A 290 0.75 -26.51 4.80
N VAL A 291 1.30 -25.52 4.08
CA VAL A 291 2.75 -25.37 3.90
C VAL A 291 3.46 -25.18 5.23
N THR A 292 2.90 -24.38 6.14
CA THR A 292 3.44 -24.21 7.50
C THR A 292 3.35 -25.50 8.31
N LEU A 293 2.23 -26.22 8.24
CA LEU A 293 2.07 -27.51 8.92
C LEU A 293 3.07 -28.57 8.42
N VAL A 294 3.27 -28.67 7.11
CA VAL A 294 4.28 -29.56 6.49
C VAL A 294 5.69 -29.17 6.92
N TYR A 295 5.99 -27.85 6.93
CA TYR A 295 7.27 -27.35 7.43
C TYR A 295 7.52 -27.79 8.89
N PHE A 296 6.54 -27.65 9.78
CA PHE A 296 6.71 -28.06 11.17
C PHE A 296 6.91 -29.57 11.30
N ILE A 297 6.08 -30.39 10.67
CA ILE A 297 6.19 -31.86 10.73
C ILE A 297 7.58 -32.32 10.28
N ILE A 298 8.07 -31.81 9.15
CA ILE A 298 9.38 -32.19 8.60
C ILE A 298 10.52 -31.63 9.45
N SER A 299 10.40 -30.41 9.95
CA SER A 299 11.44 -29.78 10.77
C SER A 299 11.60 -30.44 12.14
N PHE A 300 10.50 -30.85 12.77
CA PHE A 300 10.54 -31.63 14.00
C PHE A 300 11.03 -33.06 13.77
N ALA A 301 10.65 -33.72 12.68
CA ALA A 301 11.11 -35.07 12.38
C ALA A 301 12.61 -35.13 12.03
N THR A 302 13.15 -34.09 11.39
CA THR A 302 14.53 -34.10 10.90
C THR A 302 15.52 -33.35 11.79
N HIS A 303 15.05 -32.47 12.69
CA HIS A 303 15.85 -31.52 13.48
C HIS A 303 16.82 -30.65 12.65
N LYS A 304 16.70 -30.64 11.32
CA LYS A 304 17.59 -29.94 10.38
C LYS A 304 16.96 -28.64 9.89
N TRP A 305 16.64 -27.77 10.84
CA TRP A 305 16.03 -26.45 10.64
C TRP A 305 16.78 -25.58 9.61
N GLN A 306 18.09 -25.81 9.45
CA GLN A 306 18.95 -25.14 8.45
C GLN A 306 18.56 -25.40 6.97
N TYR A 307 17.84 -26.49 6.67
CA TYR A 307 17.44 -26.83 5.30
C TYR A 307 15.92 -26.83 5.09
N THR A 308 15.14 -27.08 6.14
CA THR A 308 13.69 -27.26 6.02
C THR A 308 12.94 -25.98 5.66
N TRP A 309 13.54 -24.81 5.86
CA TRP A 309 12.98 -23.53 5.42
C TRP A 309 12.81 -23.43 3.89
N LEU A 310 13.54 -24.25 3.10
CA LEU A 310 13.37 -24.33 1.64
C LEU A 310 11.95 -24.73 1.22
N ILE A 311 11.17 -25.34 2.13
CA ILE A 311 9.74 -25.66 1.92
C ILE A 311 8.93 -24.38 1.62
N PHE A 312 9.27 -23.23 2.20
CA PHE A 312 8.59 -21.96 1.91
C PHE A 312 8.92 -21.44 0.51
N VAL A 313 10.16 -21.62 0.05
CA VAL A 313 10.56 -21.24 -1.31
C VAL A 313 9.82 -22.09 -2.35
N VAL A 314 9.76 -23.41 -2.11
CA VAL A 314 8.98 -24.34 -2.96
C VAL A 314 7.48 -24.00 -2.89
N GLY A 315 6.96 -23.70 -1.70
CA GLY A 315 5.57 -23.27 -1.50
C GLY A 315 5.23 -22.01 -2.29
N GLY A 316 6.13 -21.03 -2.32
CA GLY A 316 5.99 -19.83 -3.15
C GLY A 316 5.85 -20.16 -4.64
N ILE A 317 6.72 -21.02 -5.18
CA ILE A 317 6.69 -21.44 -6.59
C ILE A 317 5.39 -22.21 -6.91
N VAL A 318 4.97 -23.12 -6.04
CA VAL A 318 3.73 -23.89 -6.20
C VAL A 318 2.51 -22.98 -6.15
N SER A 319 2.50 -21.98 -5.26
CA SER A 319 1.42 -20.99 -5.20
C SER A 319 1.30 -20.22 -6.52
N MET A 320 2.43 -19.85 -7.14
CA MET A 320 2.46 -19.14 -8.41
C MET A 320 1.94 -20.01 -9.57
N LEU A 321 2.29 -21.29 -9.59
CA LEU A 321 1.76 -22.27 -10.56
C LEU A 321 0.25 -22.48 -10.43
N ILE A 322 -0.27 -22.60 -9.20
CA ILE A 322 -1.72 -22.74 -8.96
C ILE A 322 -2.47 -21.50 -9.46
N LYS A 323 -1.93 -20.29 -9.20
CA LYS A 323 -2.51 -19.03 -9.72
C LYS A 323 -2.53 -19.00 -11.24
N ASN A 324 -1.46 -19.42 -11.90
CA ASN A 324 -1.37 -19.42 -13.37
C ASN A 324 -2.25 -20.49 -14.04
N LEU A 325 -2.38 -21.68 -13.45
CA LEU A 325 -3.20 -22.76 -14.01
C LEU A 325 -4.71 -22.48 -13.90
N CYS A 326 -5.12 -21.71 -12.89
CA CYS A 326 -6.53 -21.36 -12.67
C CYS A 326 -6.91 -19.95 -13.16
N ALA A 327 -5.98 -19.21 -13.76
CA ALA A 327 -6.28 -17.95 -14.43
C ALA A 327 -6.98 -18.24 -15.78
N PRO A 328 -8.07 -17.53 -16.15
CA PRO A 328 -8.71 -17.72 -17.45
C PRO A 328 -7.76 -17.36 -18.60
N SER A 329 -7.86 -18.12 -19.69
CA SER A 329 -6.96 -18.07 -20.86
C SER A 329 -6.83 -16.67 -21.47
N GLU A 330 -5.60 -16.15 -21.45
CA GLU A 330 -4.91 -15.19 -22.35
C GLU A 330 -5.59 -13.88 -22.81
N LYS A 331 -6.90 -13.68 -22.69
CA LYS A 331 -7.60 -12.47 -23.21
C LYS A 331 -7.84 -11.36 -22.19
N GLU A 332 -7.59 -11.60 -20.90
CA GLU A 332 -7.70 -10.57 -19.83
C GLU A 332 -6.33 -10.21 -19.21
N ALA A 333 -5.23 -10.82 -19.69
CA ALA A 333 -3.89 -10.72 -19.11
C ALA A 333 -3.25 -9.31 -19.16
N ALA A 334 -3.85 -8.35 -19.88
CA ALA A 334 -3.30 -7.00 -19.98
C ALA A 334 -3.61 -6.10 -18.77
N TYR A 335 -4.49 -6.51 -17.84
CA TYR A 335 -4.97 -5.61 -16.77
C TYR A 335 -4.60 -6.02 -15.34
N VAL A 336 -4.12 -7.25 -15.10
CA VAL A 336 -4.08 -7.83 -13.74
C VAL A 336 -2.67 -7.90 -13.13
N VAL A 337 -1.65 -7.41 -13.83
CA VAL A 337 -0.24 -7.58 -13.41
C VAL A 337 0.17 -6.73 -12.19
N ASN A 338 -0.72 -5.92 -11.61
CA ASN A 338 -0.29 -4.98 -10.57
C ASN A 338 -1.29 -4.83 -9.43
N LYS A 339 -1.32 -5.80 -8.50
CA LYS A 339 -1.79 -5.54 -7.12
C LYS A 339 -1.60 -6.71 -6.14
N ASN A 340 -1.20 -6.39 -4.91
CA ASN A 340 -0.86 -7.28 -3.80
C ASN A 340 -1.74 -6.97 -2.58
N GLN A 341 -2.45 -8.00 -2.09
CA GLN A 341 -3.61 -7.93 -1.20
C GLN A 341 -3.32 -8.31 0.27
N SER A 342 -3.93 -7.60 1.26
CA SER A 342 -3.85 -7.87 2.72
C SER A 342 -5.22 -7.71 3.43
N VAL A 343 -5.43 -8.50 4.49
CA VAL A 343 -6.70 -8.94 5.13
C VAL A 343 -7.46 -7.84 5.94
N HIS A 344 -8.80 -7.89 5.93
CA HIS A 344 -9.72 -6.99 6.66
C HIS A 344 -10.27 -7.64 7.95
N TYR A 345 -10.29 -6.92 9.08
CA TYR A 345 -10.93 -7.36 10.33
C TYR A 345 -12.19 -6.52 10.60
N THR A 346 -13.24 -7.14 11.12
CA THR A 346 -14.59 -6.55 11.28
C THR A 346 -14.74 -5.62 12.49
N ASN A 347 -13.72 -5.45 13.33
CA ASN A 347 -13.81 -4.67 14.57
C ASN A 347 -12.63 -3.68 14.73
N LYS A 348 -12.95 -2.39 14.89
CA LYS A 348 -12.01 -1.27 14.96
C LYS A 348 -10.99 -1.39 16.11
N THR A 349 -11.35 -2.05 17.20
CA THR A 349 -10.44 -2.31 18.33
C THR A 349 -9.41 -3.39 18.00
N VAL A 350 -9.78 -4.38 17.18
CA VAL A 350 -8.88 -5.45 16.73
C VAL A 350 -7.90 -4.93 15.67
N GLU A 351 -8.33 -4.00 14.81
CA GLU A 351 -7.47 -3.33 13.83
C GLU A 351 -6.35 -2.53 14.51
N GLU A 352 -6.67 -1.77 15.57
CA GLU A 352 -5.68 -1.03 16.36
C GLU A 352 -4.70 -1.98 17.08
N ILE A 353 -5.18 -3.08 17.68
CA ILE A 353 -4.33 -4.09 18.34
C ILE A 353 -3.44 -4.81 17.32
N MET A 354 -3.97 -5.21 16.17
CA MET A 354 -3.22 -5.95 15.15
C MET A 354 -2.17 -5.10 14.43
N SER A 355 -2.40 -3.79 14.31
CA SER A 355 -1.40 -2.85 13.77
C SER A 355 -0.13 -2.78 14.62
N VAL A 356 -0.24 -3.11 15.91
CA VAL A 356 0.85 -3.08 16.89
C VAL A 356 1.38 -4.49 17.21
N PHE A 357 0.56 -5.53 16.99
CA PHE A 357 0.87 -6.93 17.29
C PHE A 357 2.17 -7.42 16.64
N TRP A 358 2.31 -7.30 15.31
CA TRP A 358 3.51 -7.77 14.61
C TRP A 358 4.80 -7.03 14.99
N PRO A 359 4.79 -5.69 15.10
CA PRO A 359 5.93 -4.96 15.67
C PRO A 359 6.28 -5.42 17.08
N VAL A 360 5.30 -5.68 17.95
CA VAL A 360 5.52 -6.16 19.33
C VAL A 360 6.11 -7.57 19.34
N VAL A 361 5.56 -8.49 18.55
CA VAL A 361 6.07 -9.85 18.39
C VAL A 361 7.52 -9.83 17.90
N THR A 362 7.82 -8.97 16.94
CA THR A 362 9.18 -8.77 16.43
C THR A 362 10.12 -8.23 17.51
N CYS A 363 9.67 -7.25 18.29
CA CYS A 363 10.43 -6.73 19.43
C CYS A 363 10.68 -7.80 20.50
N VAL A 364 9.68 -8.58 20.87
CA VAL A 364 9.80 -9.67 21.85
C VAL A 364 10.75 -10.75 21.35
N TYR A 365 10.67 -11.12 20.06
CA TYR A 365 11.60 -12.04 19.42
C TYR A 365 13.04 -11.51 19.48
N LEU A 366 13.27 -10.26 19.08
CA LEU A 366 14.61 -9.66 19.07
C LEU A 366 15.17 -9.53 20.49
N ILE A 367 14.37 -9.06 21.45
CA ILE A 367 14.79 -8.92 22.85
C ILE A 367 15.19 -10.28 23.43
N TRP A 368 14.35 -11.32 23.27
CA TRP A 368 14.68 -12.65 23.76
C TRP A 368 15.91 -13.24 23.04
N SER A 369 16.01 -13.06 21.72
CA SER A 369 17.15 -13.56 20.93
C SER A 369 18.48 -12.93 21.30
N PHE A 370 18.50 -11.61 21.56
CA PHE A 370 19.71 -10.91 21.96
C PHE A 370 20.09 -11.15 23.44
N LEU A 371 19.12 -11.34 24.33
CA LEU A 371 19.39 -11.67 25.74
C LEU A 371 19.95 -13.07 25.94
N THR A 372 19.55 -14.03 25.10
CA THR A 372 19.94 -15.43 25.25
C THR A 372 21.00 -15.88 24.27
N PHE A 373 21.23 -15.14 23.17
CA PHE A 373 22.04 -15.57 22.03
C PHE A 373 21.63 -16.94 21.43
N ASP A 374 20.46 -17.46 21.83
CA ASP A 374 19.94 -18.77 21.44
C ASP A 374 18.95 -18.62 20.27
N TRP A 375 19.41 -18.02 19.19
CA TRP A 375 18.65 -17.78 17.95
C TRP A 375 17.97 -19.03 17.39
N HIS A 376 18.47 -20.22 17.73
CA HIS A 376 17.94 -21.52 17.35
C HIS A 376 16.65 -21.93 18.09
N ILE A 377 16.33 -21.28 19.22
CA ILE A 377 15.11 -21.54 20.03
C ILE A 377 14.14 -20.36 19.94
N THR A 378 14.65 -19.13 20.02
CA THR A 378 13.82 -17.92 20.17
C THR A 378 12.89 -17.64 18.99
N TRP A 379 13.17 -18.23 17.81
CA TRP A 379 12.31 -18.12 16.63
C TRP A 379 10.93 -18.77 16.80
N ILE A 380 10.72 -19.58 17.85
CA ILE A 380 9.41 -20.20 18.16
C ILE A 380 8.30 -19.16 18.44
N ILE A 381 8.66 -17.91 18.72
CA ILE A 381 7.71 -16.80 18.85
C ILE A 381 6.89 -16.59 17.57
N TRP A 382 7.50 -16.76 16.40
CA TRP A 382 6.83 -16.52 15.12
C TRP A 382 5.64 -17.46 14.88
N PRO A 383 5.76 -18.80 15.08
CA PRO A 383 4.61 -19.68 15.05
C PRO A 383 3.57 -19.40 16.13
N ILE A 384 4.00 -19.09 17.36
CA ILE A 384 3.07 -18.82 18.47
C ILE A 384 2.25 -17.55 18.21
N ALA A 385 2.85 -16.54 17.58
CA ALA A 385 2.17 -15.31 17.19
C ALA A 385 1.31 -15.44 15.92
N ALA A 386 1.54 -16.49 15.12
CA ALA A 386 0.77 -16.75 13.90
C ALA A 386 -0.51 -17.57 14.15
N ILE A 387 -0.64 -18.21 15.33
CA ILE A 387 -1.85 -18.86 15.84
C ILE A 387 -2.71 -17.80 16.53
#